data_AF-A0A381RWA9-F1
#
_entry.id   AF-A0A381RWA9-F1
#
_cell.length_a   1.000
_cell.length_b   1.000
_cell.length_c   1.000
_cell.angle_alpha   90.00
_cell.angle_beta   90.00
_cell.angle_gamma   90.00
#
_symmetry.space_group_name_H-M   'P 1'
#
loop_
_entity.id
_entity.type
_entity.pdbx_description
1 polymer ?
#
loop_
_entity_poly.entity_id
_entity_poly.type
_entity_poly.pdbx_seq_one_letter_code
_entity_poly.pdbx_strand_id
1 'polypeptide(L)'
;MKVLLIATNRHGRYMSNFQAQPLPLGLAYIAGYLDPEQHSTKMLDLMFADDYLGDVESAVKEFQPDLVGLSIRNLDNGSNLNPQSVLPITKEVTDLVRSISQATIVCGGPAFSI
;
A
#
# COMPACT_ATOMS: atom_id res chain seq x y z
N MET A 1 15.88 2.34 11.62
CA MET A 1 14.56 1.65 11.69
C MET A 1 14.26 0.96 10.38
N LYS A 2 13.49 -0.12 10.43
CA LYS A 2 13.03 -0.86 9.25
C LYS A 2 11.67 -0.32 8.81
N VAL A 3 11.59 0.19 7.59
CA VAL A 3 10.40 0.82 7.02
C VAL A 3 9.86 -0.02 5.87
N LEU A 4 8.65 -0.54 6.02
CA LEU A 4 7.94 -1.24 4.95
C LEU A 4 6.91 -0.31 4.32
N LEU A 5 7.06 0.01 3.04
CA LEU A 5 6.13 0.84 2.28
C LEU A 5 5.25 -0.04 1.41
N ILE A 6 3.93 0.02 1.58
CA ILE A 6 2.96 -0.82 0.87
C ILE A 6 2.03 0.05 0.03
N ALA A 7 2.04 -0.17 -1.29
CA ALA A 7 1.02 0.37 -2.18
C ALA A 7 -0.19 -0.57 -2.20
N THR A 8 -1.33 -0.12 -1.66
CA THR A 8 -2.53 -0.97 -1.58
C THR A 8 -3.40 -0.92 -2.82
N ASN A 9 -2.97 -0.19 -3.86
CA ASN A 9 -3.74 -0.08 -5.10
C ASN A 9 -3.71 -1.39 -5.88
N ARG A 10 -4.87 -2.03 -6.04
CA ARG A 10 -5.05 -3.23 -6.88
C ARG A 10 -5.98 -3.00 -8.07
N HIS A 11 -6.46 -1.77 -8.25
CA HIS A 11 -7.37 -1.44 -9.33
C HIS A 11 -6.56 -1.17 -10.60
N GLY A 12 -6.44 -2.20 -11.44
CA GLY A 12 -5.83 -2.12 -12.77
C GLY A 12 -6.72 -1.49 -13.84
N ARG A 13 -7.94 -1.07 -13.49
CA ARG A 13 -8.89 -0.41 -14.40
C ARG A 13 -9.29 0.97 -13.86
N TYR A 14 -9.23 1.97 -14.72
CA TYR A 14 -9.74 3.32 -14.49
C TYR A 14 -11.08 3.49 -15.21
N MET A 15 -12.11 3.99 -14.51
CA MET A 15 -13.47 4.21 -15.04
C MET A 15 -13.98 3.01 -15.85
N SER A 16 -13.69 1.79 -15.38
CA SER A 16 -14.03 0.48 -15.99
C SER A 16 -13.54 0.18 -17.42
N ASN A 17 -12.98 1.16 -18.14
CA ASN A 17 -12.81 1.09 -19.61
C ASN A 17 -11.36 1.23 -20.08
N PHE A 18 -10.46 1.73 -19.22
CA PHE A 18 -9.03 1.86 -19.52
C PHE A 18 -8.20 1.04 -18.54
N GLN A 19 -7.30 0.21 -19.05
CA GLN A 19 -6.31 -0.45 -18.21
C GLN A 19 -5.24 0.56 -17.83
N ALA A 20 -5.14 0.84 -16.53
CA ALA A 20 -4.16 1.75 -15.98
C ALA A 20 -3.61 1.13 -14.70
N GLN A 21 -2.32 0.80 -14.71
CA GLN A 21 -1.60 0.21 -13.58
C GLN A 21 -0.52 1.22 -13.16
N PRO A 22 -0.90 2.29 -12.44
CA PRO A 22 0.03 3.36 -12.11
C PRO A 22 1.05 2.89 -11.08
N LEU A 23 2.31 3.19 -11.33
CA LEU A 23 3.38 3.05 -10.35
C LEU A 23 3.04 3.88 -9.09
N PRO A 24 3.32 3.38 -7.87
CA PRO A 24 3.12 4.13 -6.62
C PRO A 24 4.19 5.22 -6.43
N LEU A 25 4.16 6.25 -7.29
CA LEU A 25 5.20 7.28 -7.38
C LEU A 25 5.45 8.01 -6.04
N GLY A 26 4.38 8.28 -5.27
CA GLY A 26 4.52 8.89 -3.94
C GLY A 26 5.36 8.06 -2.98
N LEU A 27 5.22 6.73 -2.99
CA LEU A 27 6.08 5.85 -2.19
C LEU A 27 7.51 5.81 -2.72
N ALA A 28 7.70 5.84 -4.04
CA ALA A 28 9.03 5.90 -4.64
C ALA A 28 9.79 7.17 -4.22
N TYR A 29 9.10 8.32 -4.14
CA TYR A 29 9.69 9.56 -3.60
C TYR A 29 10.11 9.42 -2.14
N ILE A 30 9.25 8.84 -1.29
CA ILE A 30 9.57 8.62 0.12
C ILE A 30 10.78 7.67 0.23
N ALA A 31 10.74 6.52 -0.45
CA ALA A 31 11.82 5.54 -0.43
C ALA A 31 13.16 6.13 -0.88
N GLY A 32 13.16 6.98 -1.92
CA GLY A 32 14.36 7.63 -2.43
C GLY A 32 14.90 8.76 -1.54
N TYR A 33 14.08 9.30 -0.63
CA TYR A 33 14.48 10.34 0.32
C TYR A 33 14.98 9.78 1.66
N LEU A 34 14.57 8.58 2.04
CA LEU A 34 15.01 7.94 3.27
C LEU A 34 16.52 7.63 3.21
N ASP A 35 17.26 8.06 4.22
CA ASP A 35 18.68 7.76 4.38
C ASP A 35 18.87 6.24 4.61
N PRO A 36 19.53 5.51 3.70
CA PRO A 36 19.69 4.06 3.82
C PRO A 36 20.57 3.63 5.01
N GLU A 37 21.42 4.52 5.54
CA GLU A 37 22.23 4.22 6.74
C GLU A 37 21.39 4.28 8.02
N GLN A 38 20.33 5.09 8.04
CA GLN A 38 19.42 5.23 9.19
C GLN A 38 18.16 4.37 9.06
N HIS A 39 17.73 4.12 7.82
CA HIS A 39 16.44 3.52 7.49
C HIS A 39 16.58 2.42 6.44
N SER A 40 16.57 1.16 6.89
CA SER A 40 16.42 0.03 5.96
C SER A 40 15.00 0.05 5.42
N THR A 41 14.83 0.14 4.11
CA THR A 41 13.52 0.33 3.48
C THR A 41 13.21 -0.81 2.51
N LYS A 42 11.99 -1.34 2.58
CA LYS A 42 11.44 -2.30 1.60
C LYS A 42 10.12 -1.75 1.05
N MET A 43 9.88 -1.94 -0.24
CA MET A 43 8.62 -1.56 -0.88
C MET A 43 7.88 -2.81 -1.36
N LEU A 44 6.57 -2.83 -1.16
CA LEU A 44 5.66 -3.87 -1.63
C LEU A 44 4.55 -3.21 -2.45
N ASP A 45 4.45 -3.58 -3.73
CA ASP A 45 3.37 -3.13 -4.60
C ASP A 45 2.35 -4.25 -4.77
N LEU A 46 1.12 -4.04 -4.29
CA LEU A 46 0.07 -5.03 -4.37
C LEU A 46 -0.64 -5.05 -5.73
N MET A 47 -0.30 -4.16 -6.68
CA MET A 47 -0.98 -4.05 -7.98
C MET A 47 -1.12 -5.37 -8.74
N PHE A 48 -0.08 -6.21 -8.67
CA PHE A 48 0.02 -7.46 -9.43
C PHE A 48 0.04 -8.71 -8.55
N ALA A 49 -0.14 -8.56 -7.24
CA ALA A 49 -0.11 -9.70 -6.32
C ALA A 49 -1.36 -10.59 -6.54
N ASP A 50 -1.19 -11.90 -6.66
CA ASP A 50 -2.33 -12.82 -6.71
C ASP A 50 -2.93 -12.98 -5.30
N ASP A 51 -2.10 -13.35 -4.32
CA ASP A 51 -2.42 -13.40 -2.90
C ASP A 51 -1.78 -12.23 -2.14
N TYR A 52 -2.42 -11.06 -2.21
CA TYR A 52 -1.88 -9.86 -1.57
C TYR A 52 -1.79 -9.95 -0.05
N LEU A 53 -2.64 -10.73 0.62
CA LEU A 53 -2.55 -10.89 2.07
C LEU A 53 -1.38 -11.81 2.42
N GLY A 54 -1.17 -12.90 1.68
CA GLY A 54 0.02 -13.75 1.83
C GLY A 54 1.33 -13.00 1.57
N ASP A 55 1.36 -12.14 0.56
CA ASP A 55 2.52 -11.29 0.25
C ASP A 55 2.81 -10.28 1.37
N VAL A 56 1.76 -9.65 1.94
CA VAL A 56 1.90 -8.75 3.09
C VAL A 56 2.38 -9.51 4.33
N GLU A 57 1.79 -10.66 4.62
CA GLU A 57 2.17 -11.49 5.77
C GLU A 57 3.64 -11.89 5.70
N SER A 58 4.08 -12.40 4.55
CA SER A 58 5.46 -12.80 4.31
C SER A 58 6.40 -11.60 4.43
N ALA A 59 6.07 -10.47 3.79
CA ALA A 59 6.88 -9.26 3.87
C ALA A 59 7.04 -8.75 5.30
N VAL A 60 5.97 -8.76 6.11
CA VAL A 60 6.00 -8.31 7.51
C VAL A 60 6.79 -9.28 8.38
N LYS A 61 6.57 -10.59 8.25
CA LYS A 61 7.26 -11.61 9.06
C LYS A 61 8.75 -11.68 8.79
N GLU A 62 9.14 -11.61 7.51
CA GLU A 62 10.56 -11.68 7.10
C GLU A 62 11.30 -10.38 7.40
N PHE A 63 10.69 -9.24 7.08
CA PHE A 63 11.37 -7.95 7.23
C PHE A 63 11.36 -7.45 8.67
N GLN A 64 10.30 -7.77 9.43
CA GLN A 64 10.05 -7.29 10.79
C GLN A 64 10.13 -5.75 10.88
N PRO A 65 9.25 -5.01 10.18
CA PRO A 65 9.31 -3.55 10.15
C PRO A 65 9.03 -2.92 11.52
N ASP A 66 9.69 -1.80 11.81
CA ASP A 66 9.33 -0.91 12.92
C ASP A 66 8.15 0.00 12.52
N LEU A 67 8.06 0.32 11.23
CA LEU A 67 7.02 1.17 10.64
C LEU A 67 6.50 0.57 9.33
N VAL A 68 5.18 0.58 9.17
CA VAL A 68 4.50 0.23 7.91
C VAL A 68 3.79 1.46 7.37
N GLY A 69 4.24 1.95 6.22
CA GLY A 69 3.60 3.03 5.47
C GLY A 69 2.61 2.49 4.45
N LEU A 70 1.33 2.82 4.57
CA LEU A 70 0.28 2.43 3.63
C LEU A 70 -0.09 3.59 2.71
N SER A 71 0.05 3.38 1.40
CA SER A 71 -0.32 4.38 0.39
C SER A 71 -1.72 4.13 -0.15
N ILE A 72 -2.62 5.09 0.09
CA ILE A 72 -3.99 5.11 -0.38
C ILE A 72 -4.09 6.14 -1.51
N ARG A 73 -4.11 5.64 -2.75
CA ARG A 73 -4.13 6.48 -3.95
C ARG A 73 -5.52 6.97 -4.34
N ASN A 74 -6.53 6.11 -4.21
CA ASN A 74 -7.92 6.39 -4.56
C ASN A 74 -8.83 5.99 -3.37
N LEU A 75 -10.05 6.53 -3.29
CA LEU A 75 -11.10 6.04 -2.37
C LEU A 75 -12.04 5.03 -3.06
N ASP A 76 -12.20 5.18 -4.38
CA ASP A 76 -13.04 4.38 -5.24
C ASP A 76 -12.44 4.22 -6.65
N ASN A 77 -13.18 3.59 -7.55
CA ASN A 77 -12.81 3.35 -8.94
C ASN A 77 -13.15 4.52 -9.90
N GLY A 78 -13.66 5.65 -9.39
CA GLY A 78 -14.04 6.84 -10.16
C GLY A 78 -15.27 6.65 -11.07
N SER A 79 -16.07 5.59 -10.88
CA SER A 79 -17.24 5.29 -11.71
C SER A 79 -18.55 5.69 -11.03
N ASN A 80 -19.32 6.58 -11.66
CA ASN A 80 -20.68 6.91 -11.22
C ASN A 80 -21.70 5.81 -11.56
N LEU A 81 -21.42 4.97 -12.56
CA LEU A 81 -22.35 3.93 -13.02
C LEU A 81 -22.18 2.61 -12.26
N ASN A 82 -20.97 2.34 -11.76
CA ASN A 82 -20.64 1.14 -10.99
C ASN A 82 -19.60 1.49 -9.92
N PRO A 83 -20.01 2.20 -8.85
CA PRO A 83 -19.10 2.63 -7.81
C PRO A 83 -18.54 1.44 -7.04
N GLN A 84 -17.22 1.37 -6.90
CA GLN A 84 -16.52 0.36 -6.12
C GLN A 84 -15.55 1.03 -5.18
N SER A 85 -15.65 0.75 -3.88
CA SER A 85 -14.69 1.24 -2.91
C SER A 85 -13.40 0.44 -2.99
N VAL A 86 -12.27 1.14 -2.85
CA VAL A 86 -10.94 0.50 -2.75
C VAL A 86 -10.46 0.34 -1.31
N LEU A 87 -11.15 0.98 -0.35
CA LEU A 87 -10.79 0.96 1.08
C LEU A 87 -10.83 -0.42 1.75
N PRO A 88 -11.72 -1.38 1.36
CA PRO A 88 -11.71 -2.71 1.97
C PRO A 88 -10.33 -3.39 1.93
N ILE A 89 -9.60 -3.27 0.80
CA ILE A 89 -8.25 -3.83 0.66
C ILE A 89 -7.30 -3.21 1.68
N THR A 90 -7.27 -1.88 1.79
CA THR A 90 -6.40 -1.19 2.76
C THR A 90 -6.76 -1.58 4.19
N LYS A 91 -8.05 -1.76 4.49
CA LYS A 91 -8.51 -2.20 5.81
C LYS A 91 -8.00 -3.60 6.13
N GLU A 92 -8.18 -4.56 5.22
CA GLU A 92 -7.72 -5.93 5.40
C GLU A 92 -6.20 -6.01 5.59
N VAL A 93 -5.44 -5.25 4.80
CA VAL A 93 -3.99 -5.12 4.98
C VAL A 93 -3.65 -4.54 6.36
N THR A 94 -4.35 -3.49 6.79
CA THR A 94 -4.14 -2.87 8.10
C THR A 94 -4.44 -3.85 9.24
N ASP A 95 -5.56 -4.56 9.17
CA ASP A 95 -5.97 -5.55 10.17
C ASP A 95 -4.94 -6.69 10.26
N LEU A 96 -4.49 -7.19 9.11
CA LEU A 96 -3.46 -8.22 9.03
C LEU A 96 -2.17 -7.76 9.69
N VAL A 97 -1.63 -6.60 9.30
CA VAL A 97 -0.40 -6.04 9.87
C VAL A 97 -0.51 -5.89 11.39
N ARG A 98 -1.64 -5.38 11.90
CA ARG A 98 -1.90 -5.26 13.35
C ARG A 98 -1.94 -6.61 14.06
N SER A 99 -2.47 -7.64 13.41
CA SER A 99 -2.60 -8.97 14.01
C SER A 99 -1.27 -9.72 14.14
N ILE A 100 -0.28 -9.41 13.29
CA ILE A 100 1.00 -10.13 13.22
C ILE A 100 2.23 -9.30 13.59
N SER A 101 2.06 -8.00 13.88
CA SER A 101 3.17 -7.08 14.16
C SER A 101 2.78 -5.97 15.14
N GLN A 102 3.79 -5.41 15.80
CA GLN A 102 3.67 -4.20 16.62
C GLN A 102 4.15 -2.94 15.89
N ALA A 103 4.44 -3.03 14.59
CA ALA A 103 4.90 -1.92 13.78
C ALA A 103 3.92 -0.74 13.84
N THR A 104 4.46 0.48 13.88
CA THR A 104 3.64 1.69 13.76
C THR A 104 3.09 1.76 12.35
N ILE A 105 1.76 1.87 12.21
CA ILE A 105 1.11 2.00 10.90
C ILE A 105 0.87 3.49 10.63
N VAL A 106 1.37 3.97 9.49
CA VAL A 106 1.15 5.32 8.98
C VAL A 106 0.44 5.24 7.64
N CYS A 107 -0.70 5.90 7.52
CA CYS A 107 -1.44 6.01 6.26
C CYS A 107 -1.14 7.35 5.59
N GLY A 108 -1.05 7.35 4.27
CA GLY A 108 -0.88 8.56 3.48
C GLY A 108 -1.28 8.32 2.03
N GLY A 109 -0.96 9.30 1.18
CA GLY A 109 -1.33 9.30 -0.23
C GLY A 109 -2.43 10.32 -0.53
N PRO A 110 -2.65 10.65 -1.81
CA PRO A 110 -3.52 11.74 -2.19
C PRO A 110 -4.94 11.54 -1.67
N ALA A 111 -5.52 10.34 -1.81
CA ALA A 111 -6.88 10.05 -1.37
C ALA A 111 -7.07 10.01 0.15
N PHE A 112 -5.99 9.79 0.92
CA PHE A 112 -6.08 9.83 2.39
C PHE A 112 -6.22 11.25 2.93
N SER A 113 -5.70 12.25 2.19
CA SER A 113 -5.59 13.64 2.65
C SER A 113 -6.67 14.56 2.10
N ILE A 114 -7.72 14.03 1.45
CA ILE A 114 -8.83 14.81 0.86
C ILE A 114 -10.04 14.78 1.80
#